data_AF-A0A4Q9GYK8-F1
#
_entry.id   AF-A0A4Q9GYK8-F1
#
_cell.length_a   1.000
_cell.length_b   1.000
_cell.length_c   1.000
_cell.angle_alpha   90.00
_cell.angle_beta   90.00
_cell.angle_gamma   90.00
#
_symmetry.space_group_name_H-M   'P 1'
#
loop_
_entity.id
_entity.type
_entity.pdbx_description
1 polymer ?
#
loop_
_entity_poly.entity_id
_entity_poly.type
_entity_poly.pdbx_seq_one_letter_code
_entity_poly.pdbx_strand_id
1 'polypeptide(L)'
;MTMPLNATERTQQAEAAWQQGRQCEDRGDVEGAHAHYRLAHDLVVDCPRLHQRAHEHLRRVNRQRHAWREWLTDQALLKLAPLAAFEIVAFLMTRQVLGGRVCARSRGASQA
;
A
#
# COMPACT_ATOMS: atom_id res chain seq x y z
N MET A 1 3.05 15.23 -18.50
CA MET A 1 2.97 15.75 -17.11
C MET A 1 1.71 15.15 -16.47
N THR A 2 1.84 14.09 -15.69
CA THR A 2 0.73 13.55 -14.90
C THR A 2 0.61 14.35 -13.61
N MET A 3 -0.55 14.98 -13.39
CA MET A 3 -0.89 15.62 -12.12
C MET A 3 -0.83 14.54 -11.01
N PRO A 4 -0.41 14.88 -9.78
CA PRO A 4 -0.48 13.95 -8.66
C PRO A 4 -1.96 13.56 -8.45
N LEU A 5 -2.23 12.26 -8.40
CA LEU A 5 -3.58 11.73 -8.20
C LEU A 5 -4.15 12.26 -6.89
N ASN A 6 -5.39 12.76 -6.94
CA ASN A 6 -6.11 13.15 -5.73
C ASN A 6 -6.51 11.89 -4.92
N ALA A 7 -6.88 12.07 -3.65
CA ALA A 7 -7.14 10.94 -2.74
C ALA A 7 -8.27 10.02 -3.24
N THR A 8 -9.28 10.58 -3.90
CA THR A 8 -10.40 9.83 -4.49
C THR A 8 -9.93 8.95 -5.64
N GLU A 9 -9.10 9.50 -6.55
CA GLU A 9 -8.53 8.76 -7.67
C GLU A 9 -7.63 7.62 -7.19
N ARG A 10 -6.79 7.85 -6.17
CA ARG A 10 -5.97 6.78 -5.57
C ARG A 10 -6.82 5.66 -4.99
N THR A 11 -7.91 6.02 -4.30
CA THR A 11 -8.84 5.04 -3.72
C THR A 11 -9.53 4.20 -4.80
N GLN A 12 -9.97 4.83 -5.89
CA GLN A 12 -10.57 4.12 -7.03
C GLN A 12 -9.57 3.19 -7.70
N GLN A 13 -8.34 3.64 -7.92
CA GLN A 13 -7.27 2.81 -8.48
C GLN A 13 -6.91 1.63 -7.56
N ALA A 14 -6.92 1.85 -6.24
CA ALA A 14 -6.67 0.79 -5.28
C ALA A 14 -7.77 -0.29 -5.31
N GLU A 15 -9.05 0.09 -5.39
CA GLU A 15 -10.14 -0.87 -5.51
C GLU A 15 -10.08 -1.64 -6.84
N ALA A 16 -9.74 -0.98 -7.95
CA ALA A 16 -9.51 -1.63 -9.23
C ALA A 16 -8.34 -2.63 -9.14
N ALA A 17 -7.23 -2.26 -8.50
CA ALA A 17 -6.10 -3.15 -8.27
C ALA A 17 -6.49 -4.33 -7.37
N TRP A 18 -7.28 -4.13 -6.32
CA TRP A 18 -7.81 -5.23 -5.52
C TRP A 18 -8.68 -6.20 -6.32
N GLN A 19 -9.50 -5.69 -7.24
CA GLN A 19 -10.31 -6.55 -8.13
C GLN A 19 -9.41 -7.38 -9.06
N GLN A 20 -8.38 -6.78 -9.66
CA GLN A 20 -7.43 -7.50 -10.49
C GLN A 20 -6.67 -8.56 -9.69
N GLY A 21 -6.24 -8.24 -8.46
CA GLY A 21 -5.58 -9.20 -7.59
C GLY A 21 -6.46 -10.42 -7.25
N ARG A 22 -7.76 -10.20 -7.02
CA ARG A 22 -8.73 -11.29 -6.83
C ARG A 22 -8.86 -12.15 -8.08
N GLN A 23 -8.95 -11.55 -9.26
CA GLN A 23 -9.00 -12.28 -10.53
C GLN A 23 -7.75 -13.13 -10.77
N CYS A 24 -6.58 -12.64 -10.37
CA CYS A 24 -5.34 -13.42 -10.39
C CYS A 24 -5.40 -14.62 -9.43
N GLU A 25 -5.87 -14.43 -8.18
CA GLU A 25 -6.07 -15.55 -7.24
C GLU A 25 -7.05 -16.60 -7.78
N ASP A 26 -8.17 -16.17 -8.38
CA ASP A 26 -9.17 -17.08 -8.97
C ASP A 26 -8.58 -17.92 -10.12
N ARG A 27 -7.54 -17.41 -10.80
CA ARG A 27 -6.79 -18.10 -11.85
C ARG A 27 -5.60 -18.91 -11.33
N GLY A 28 -5.31 -18.84 -10.03
CA GLY A 28 -4.11 -19.44 -9.42
C GLY A 28 -2.81 -18.67 -9.69
N ASP A 29 -2.89 -17.46 -10.25
CA ASP A 29 -1.75 -16.58 -10.46
C ASP A 29 -1.41 -15.80 -9.17
N VAL A 30 -0.69 -16.47 -8.28
CA VAL A 30 -0.36 -15.92 -6.96
C VAL A 30 0.60 -14.73 -7.05
N GLU A 31 1.53 -14.71 -8.02
CA GLU A 31 2.48 -13.61 -8.22
C GLU A 31 1.80 -12.36 -8.79
N GLY A 32 0.91 -12.54 -9.78
CA GLY A 32 0.09 -11.44 -10.30
C GLY A 32 -0.82 -10.86 -9.23
N ALA A 33 -1.41 -11.71 -8.39
CA ALA A 33 -2.22 -11.26 -7.26
C ALA A 33 -1.42 -10.39 -6.29
N HIS A 34 -0.21 -10.83 -5.93
CA HIS A 34 0.68 -10.09 -5.05
C HIS A 34 1.06 -8.71 -5.64
N ALA A 35 1.39 -8.66 -6.93
CA ALA A 35 1.74 -7.41 -7.60
C ALA A 35 0.60 -6.40 -7.54
N HIS A 36 -0.64 -6.83 -7.82
CA HIS A 36 -1.81 -5.98 -7.74
C HIS A 36 -2.14 -5.53 -6.32
N TYR A 37 -2.02 -6.41 -5.32
CA TYR A 37 -2.25 -6.03 -3.93
C TYR A 37 -1.19 -5.08 -3.38
N ARG A 38 0.06 -5.23 -3.81
CA ARG A 38 1.13 -4.28 -3.47
C ARG A 38 0.88 -2.90 -4.09
N LEU A 39 0.44 -2.85 -5.35
CA LEU A 39 0.05 -1.58 -5.97
C LEU A 39 -1.07 -0.90 -5.19
N ALA A 40 -2.11 -1.65 -4.82
CA ALA A 40 -3.21 -1.11 -4.03
C ALA A 40 -2.76 -0.60 -2.65
N HIS A 41 -1.87 -1.33 -1.97
CA HIS A 41 -1.24 -0.91 -0.71
C HIS A 41 -0.54 0.45 -0.85
N ASP A 42 0.30 0.62 -1.87
CA ASP A 42 1.09 1.84 -2.07
C ASP A 42 0.20 3.07 -2.35
N LEU A 43 -0.96 2.86 -2.98
CA LEU A 43 -1.93 3.92 -3.27
C LEU A 43 -2.65 4.45 -2.03
N VAL A 44 -2.77 3.65 -0.97
CA VAL A 44 -3.63 3.94 0.20
C VAL A 44 -2.89 3.92 1.53
N VAL A 45 -1.56 3.96 1.53
CA VAL A 45 -0.69 3.95 2.72
C VAL A 45 -0.99 5.10 3.71
N ASP A 46 -1.55 6.19 3.21
CA ASP A 46 -1.96 7.37 3.99
C ASP A 46 -3.39 7.26 4.57
N CYS A 47 -4.13 6.21 4.21
CA CYS A 47 -5.51 5.99 4.60
C CYS A 47 -5.62 4.75 5.51
N PRO A 48 -5.70 4.89 6.85
CA PRO A 48 -5.58 3.77 7.80
C PRO A 48 -6.46 2.56 7.49
N ARG A 49 -7.74 2.79 7.19
CA ARG A 49 -8.72 1.72 6.93
C ARG A 49 -8.43 0.97 5.62
N LEU A 50 -8.04 1.69 4.58
CA LEU A 50 -7.72 1.11 3.28
C LEU A 50 -6.35 0.42 3.33
N HIS A 51 -5.40 0.99 4.07
CA HIS A 51 -4.10 0.40 4.32
C HIS A 51 -4.21 -0.93 5.08
N GLN A 52 -5.04 -0.97 6.13
CA GLN A 52 -5.36 -2.21 6.83
C GLN A 52 -5.93 -3.27 5.88
N ARG A 53 -6.92 -2.92 5.06
CA ARG A 53 -7.53 -3.82 4.08
C ARG A 53 -6.50 -4.34 3.06
N ALA A 54 -5.54 -3.51 2.67
CA ALA A 54 -4.43 -3.95 1.81
C ALA A 54 -3.57 -5.02 2.49
N HIS A 55 -3.25 -4.89 3.78
CA HIS A 55 -2.54 -5.92 4.54
C HIS A 55 -3.36 -7.22 4.72
N GLU A 56 -4.68 -7.15 4.78
CA GLU A 56 -5.52 -8.35 4.80
C GLU A 56 -5.39 -9.16 3.51
N HIS A 57 -5.38 -8.48 2.35
CA HIS A 57 -5.15 -9.07 1.03
C HIS A 57 -3.72 -9.61 0.89
N LEU A 58 -2.71 -8.80 1.24
CA LEU A 58 -1.30 -9.21 1.18
C LEU A 58 -1.01 -10.40 2.08
N ARG A 59 -1.53 -10.44 3.31
CA ARG A 59 -1.36 -11.59 4.20
C ARG A 59 -1.84 -12.90 3.55
N ARG A 60 -3.00 -12.87 2.88
CA ARG A 60 -3.58 -14.06 2.25
C ARG A 60 -2.67 -14.58 1.14
N VAL A 61 -2.17 -13.70 0.29
CA VAL A 61 -1.30 -14.06 -0.83
C VAL A 61 0.12 -14.40 -0.37
N ASN A 62 0.68 -13.68 0.59
CA ASN A 62 2.00 -13.97 1.17
C ASN A 62 2.04 -15.37 1.80
N ARG A 63 0.91 -15.83 2.39
CA ARG A 63 0.76 -17.21 2.85
C ARG A 63 0.85 -18.22 1.69
N GLN A 64 0.20 -17.93 0.56
CA GLN A 64 0.24 -18.79 -0.64
C GLN A 64 1.62 -18.80 -1.31
N ARG A 65 2.36 -17.68 -1.24
CA ARG A 65 3.73 -17.54 -1.77
C ARG A 65 4.82 -18.16 -0.90
N HIS A 66 4.46 -18.71 0.27
CA HIS A 66 5.42 -19.14 1.30
C HIS A 66 6.37 -18.01 1.76
N ALA A 67 5.95 -16.75 1.64
CA ALA A 67 6.69 -15.56 2.08
C ALA A 67 6.47 -15.35 3.60
N TRP A 68 7.11 -16.19 4.40
CA TRP A 68 6.85 -16.28 5.85
C TRP A 68 7.16 -14.99 6.61
N ARG A 69 8.19 -14.24 6.23
CA ARG A 69 8.59 -12.99 6.93
C ARG A 69 7.56 -11.90 6.70
N GLU A 70 7.11 -11.75 5.46
CA GLU A 70 6.09 -10.79 5.04
C GLU A 70 4.75 -11.15 5.67
N TRP A 71 4.38 -12.44 5.64
CA TRP A 71 3.18 -12.94 6.32
C TRP A 71 3.19 -12.66 7.83
N LEU A 72 4.33 -12.89 8.51
CA LEU A 72 4.47 -12.58 9.95
C LEU A 72 4.30 -11.08 10.22
N THR A 73 4.87 -10.24 9.35
CA THR A 73 4.78 -8.78 9.45
C THR A 73 3.32 -8.33 9.31
N ASP A 74 2.62 -8.81 8.27
CA ASP A 74 1.20 -8.53 8.06
C ASP A 74 0.36 -9.02 9.25
N GLN A 75 0.68 -10.19 9.80
CA GLN A 75 -0.04 -10.78 10.91
C GLN A 75 0.17 -10.01 12.23
N ALA A 76 1.37 -9.48 12.47
CA ALA A 76 1.66 -8.61 13.60
C ALA A 76 0.94 -7.26 13.46
N LEU A 77 1.03 -6.62 12.28
CA LEU A 77 0.36 -5.34 12.00
C LEU A 77 -1.15 -5.44 12.20
N LEU A 78 -1.79 -6.49 11.67
CA LEU A 78 -3.24 -6.70 11.81
C LEU A 78 -3.65 -7.01 13.27
N LYS A 79 -2.79 -7.64 14.07
CA LYS A 79 -3.04 -7.85 15.51
C LYS A 79 -2.91 -6.57 16.33
N LEU A 80 -2.08 -5.63 15.89
CA LEU A 80 -1.89 -4.32 16.51
C LEU A 80 -2.91 -3.28 15.99
N ALA A 81 -3.73 -3.61 14.99
CA ALA A 81 -4.81 -2.77 14.50
C ALA A 81 -5.72 -2.17 15.61
N PRO A 82 -6.21 -2.94 16.61
CA PRO A 82 -7.04 -2.38 17.69
C PRO A 82 -6.30 -1.39 18.60
N LEU A 83 -4.97 -1.29 18.51
CA LEU A 83 -4.15 -0.32 19.24
C LEU A 83 -3.87 0.96 18.44
N ALA A 84 -4.72 1.28 17.44
CA ALA A 84 -4.55 2.43 16.55
C ALA A 84 -3.22 2.46 15.79
N ALA A 85 -2.56 1.32 15.59
CA ALA A 85 -1.26 1.23 14.91
C ALA A 85 -1.30 1.82 13.49
N PHE A 86 -2.38 1.58 12.74
CA PHE A 86 -2.56 2.15 11.40
C PHE A 86 -2.79 3.66 11.41
N GLU A 87 -3.37 4.23 12.47
CA GLU A 87 -3.53 5.68 12.61
C GLU A 87 -2.18 6.35 12.89
N ILE A 88 -1.34 5.72 13.71
CA ILE A 88 0.03 6.18 13.98
C ILE A 88 0.86 6.14 12.69
N VAL A 89 0.80 5.05 11.93
CA VAL A 89 1.52 4.91 10.65
C VAL A 89 1.03 5.96 9.65
N ALA A 90 -0.29 6.14 9.51
CA ALA A 90 -0.83 7.17 8.64
C ALA A 90 -0.38 8.57 9.07
N PHE A 91 -0.43 8.91 10.37
CA PHE A 91 0.06 10.19 10.87
C PHE A 91 1.55 10.42 10.54
N LEU A 92 2.39 9.39 10.71
CA LEU A 92 3.81 9.47 10.36
C LEU A 92 4.02 9.62 8.85
N MET A 93 3.28 8.89 8.03
CA MET A 93 3.34 8.96 6.56
C MET A 93 2.84 10.30 6.04
N THR A 94 1.70 10.78 6.52
CA THR A 94 1.18 12.11 6.23
C THR A 94 2.19 13.19 6.61
N ARG A 95 2.90 13.03 7.73
CA ARG A 95 3.98 13.96 8.12
C ARG A 95 5.22 13.87 7.23
N GLN A 96 5.54 12.72 6.63
CA GLN A 96 6.61 12.61 5.64
C GLN A 96 6.21 13.17 4.25
N VAL A 97 4.95 12.99 3.86
CA VAL A 97 4.38 13.45 2.58
C VAL A 97 4.10 14.95 2.59
N LEU A 98 3.44 15.47 3.64
CA LEU A 98 3.20 16.92 3.83
C LEU A 98 4.45 17.67 4.33
N GLY A 99 5.35 16.99 5.05
CA GLY A 99 6.56 17.57 5.65
C GLY A 99 7.81 17.57 4.77
N GLY A 100 7.69 17.32 3.46
CA GLY A 100 8.72 17.75 2.50
C GLY A 100 9.98 16.89 2.40
N ARG A 101 9.89 15.56 2.46
CA ARG A 101 11.03 14.70 2.01
C ARG A 101 10.77 13.90 0.74
N VAL A 102 9.52 13.61 0.38
CA VAL A 102 9.19 12.95 -0.90
C VAL A 102 8.83 13.96 -2.00
N CYS A 103 8.42 15.18 -1.63
CA CYS A 103 8.11 16.28 -2.56
C CYS A 103 9.17 17.39 -2.61
N ALA A 104 10.30 17.26 -1.90
CA ALA A 104 11.48 18.08 -2.14
C ALA A 104 12.08 17.67 -3.50
N ARG A 105 11.42 18.16 -4.54
CA ARG A 105 11.85 18.17 -5.93
C ARG A 105 13.35 18.42 -5.97
N SER A 106 14.07 17.53 -6.64
CA SER A 106 15.38 17.76 -7.24
C SER A 106 15.35 19.07 -8.04
N ARG A 107 15.55 20.19 -7.35
CA ARG A 107 15.92 21.48 -7.94
C ARG A 107 17.36 21.71 -7.52
N GLY A 108 18.28 21.37 -8.41
CA GLY A 108 19.71 21.63 -8.18
C GLY A 108 20.69 20.83 -9.04
N ALA A 109 20.36 20.53 -10.30
CA ALA A 109 21.37 20.16 -11.30
C ALA A 109 21.36 21.20 -12.43
N SER A 110 21.71 22.42 -12.08
CA SER A 110 22.33 23.39 -12.99
C SER A 110 23.44 24.08 -12.21
N GLN A 111 24.63 23.52 -12.32
CA GLN A 111 25.90 24.24 -12.28
C GLN A 111 26.60 23.76 -13.55
N ALA A 112 26.53 24.57 -14.60
CA ALA A 112 27.58 25.50 -15.02
C ALA A 112 28.71 24.73 -15.72
#